data_AF-A0A2E9WI40-F1
#
_entry.id   AF-A0A2E9WI40-F1
#
_cell.length_a   1.000
_cell.length_b   1.000
_cell.length_c   1.000
_cell.angle_alpha   90.00
_cell.angle_beta   90.00
_cell.angle_gamma   90.00
#
_symmetry.space_group_name_H-M   'P 1'
#
loop_
_entity.id
_entity.type
_entity.pdbx_description
1 polymer ?
#
loop_
_entity_poly.entity_id
_entity_poly.type
_entity_poly.pdbx_seq_one_letter_code
_entity_poly.pdbx_strand_id
1 'polypeptide(L)'
;NFSNAIDMLLTTINLVKDESAVEANYLLARIFYDQSQESQALETLYSLNENFSDFEYWIGKSYLLIAEIFISMGEDFQAKATIESLLENTEINEIQNEAKKLLIKIKDDV
;
A
#
# COMPACT_ATOMS: atom_id res chain seq x y z
N ASN A 1 5.42 21.37 2.85
CA ASN A 1 4.30 21.57 1.90
C ASN A 1 4.20 20.29 1.07
N PHE A 2 3.03 19.65 0.99
CA PHE A 2 2.84 18.38 0.28
C PHE A 2 3.23 18.46 -1.20
N SER A 3 3.04 19.62 -1.85
CA SER A 3 3.44 19.82 -3.25
C SER A 3 4.92 19.52 -3.48
N ASN A 4 5.83 20.15 -2.72
CA ASN A 4 7.27 19.93 -2.88
C ASN A 4 7.67 18.47 -2.56
N ALA A 5 6.98 17.83 -1.63
CA ALA A 5 7.25 16.42 -1.30
C ALA A 5 6.86 15.52 -2.47
N ILE A 6 5.67 15.71 -3.04
CA ILE A 6 5.20 14.98 -4.22
C ILE A 6 6.18 15.16 -5.39
N ASP A 7 6.64 16.39 -5.66
CA ASP A 7 7.59 16.66 -6.74
C ASP A 7 8.92 15.89 -6.56
N MET A 8 9.44 15.83 -5.33
CA MET A 8 10.66 15.09 -5.01
C MET A 8 10.47 13.57 -5.13
N LEU A 9 9.32 13.04 -4.70
CA LEU A 9 8.97 11.62 -4.83
C LEU A 9 8.86 11.23 -6.30
N LEU A 10 8.11 11.99 -7.10
CA LEU A 10 7.97 11.78 -8.54
C LEU A 10 9.33 11.84 -9.25
N THR A 11 10.19 12.78 -8.86
CA THR A 11 11.56 12.84 -9.40
C THR A 11 12.33 11.56 -9.11
N THR A 12 12.26 11.05 -7.88
CA THR A 12 12.95 9.81 -7.48
C THR A 12 12.44 8.61 -8.27
N ILE A 13 11.11 8.45 -8.36
CA ILE A 13 10.45 7.36 -9.11
C ILE A 13 10.87 7.35 -10.58
N ASN A 14 11.06 8.52 -11.17
CA ASN A 14 11.47 8.65 -12.58
C ASN A 14 12.97 8.43 -12.83
N LEU A 15 13.82 8.59 -11.80
CA LEU A 15 15.28 8.55 -11.96
C LEU A 15 15.89 7.19 -11.62
N VAL A 16 15.29 6.44 -10.70
CA VAL A 16 15.85 5.16 -10.22
C VAL A 16 14.79 4.05 -10.24
N LYS A 17 15.24 2.80 -10.17
CA LYS A 17 14.37 1.60 -10.10
C LYS A 17 14.76 0.67 -8.95
N ASP A 18 15.44 1.22 -7.95
CA ASP A 18 15.88 0.50 -6.77
C ASP A 18 14.88 0.69 -5.61
N GLU A 19 15.31 0.27 -4.43
CA GLU A 19 14.51 0.36 -3.20
C GLU A 19 13.99 1.79 -2.93
N SER A 20 14.73 2.81 -3.32
CA SER A 20 14.33 4.22 -3.13
C SER A 20 13.12 4.58 -3.99
N ALA A 21 12.98 4.00 -5.19
CA ALA A 21 11.84 4.27 -6.07
C ALA A 21 10.57 3.56 -5.59
N VAL A 22 10.69 2.33 -5.09
CA VAL A 22 9.54 1.61 -4.53
C VAL A 22 9.07 2.25 -3.21
N GLU A 23 10.01 2.66 -2.35
CA GLU A 23 9.70 3.45 -1.15
C GLU A 23 9.01 4.77 -1.54
N ALA A 24 9.51 5.48 -2.55
CA ALA A 24 8.93 6.72 -3.00
C ALA A 24 7.49 6.54 -3.54
N ASN A 25 7.20 5.46 -4.27
CA ASN A 25 5.85 5.13 -4.70
C ASN A 25 4.93 4.89 -3.50
N TYR A 26 5.38 4.13 -2.50
CA TYR A 26 4.60 3.86 -1.30
C TYR A 26 4.29 5.15 -0.51
N LEU A 27 5.28 6.02 -0.35
CA LEU A 27 5.11 7.32 0.30
C LEU A 27 4.13 8.23 -0.47
N LEU A 28 4.21 8.22 -1.80
CA LEU A 28 3.30 8.97 -2.65
C LEU A 28 1.86 8.49 -2.49
N ALA A 29 1.63 7.18 -2.51
CA ALA A 29 0.32 6.59 -2.27
C ALA A 29 -0.24 6.97 -0.89
N ARG A 30 0.62 6.96 0.15
CA ARG A 30 0.20 7.37 1.50
C ARG A 30 -0.20 8.83 1.56
N ILE A 31 0.52 9.73 0.87
CA ILE A 31 0.13 11.15 0.78
C ILE A 31 -1.25 11.29 0.11
N PHE A 32 -1.51 10.57 -0.98
CA PHE A 32 -2.82 10.60 -1.63
C PHE A 32 -3.92 10.07 -0.70
N TYR A 33 -3.66 8.99 0.03
CA TYR A 33 -4.61 8.47 1.00
C TYR A 33 -4.89 9.46 2.14
N ASP A 34 -3.86 10.09 2.71
CA ASP A 34 -3.98 11.12 3.75
C ASP A 34 -4.77 12.35 3.27
N GLN A 35 -4.87 12.55 1.94
CA GLN A 35 -5.64 13.61 1.30
C GLN A 35 -7.05 13.16 0.87
N SER A 36 -7.51 11.97 1.28
CA SER A 36 -8.77 11.37 0.83
C SER A 36 -8.87 11.27 -0.69
N GLN A 37 -7.75 10.93 -1.33
CA GLN A 37 -7.65 10.65 -2.76
C GLN A 37 -7.44 9.14 -2.96
N GLU A 38 -8.40 8.35 -2.50
CA GLU A 38 -8.31 6.89 -2.41
C GLU A 38 -8.03 6.25 -3.78
N SER A 39 -8.69 6.73 -4.85
CA SER A 39 -8.48 6.20 -6.21
C SER A 39 -7.04 6.42 -6.70
N GLN A 40 -6.44 7.58 -6.41
CA GLN A 40 -5.07 7.88 -6.80
C GLN A 40 -4.06 7.08 -5.98
N ALA A 41 -4.35 6.89 -4.68
CA ALA A 41 -3.55 6.04 -3.82
C ALA A 41 -3.54 4.59 -4.33
N LEU A 42 -4.71 4.02 -4.64
CA LEU A 42 -4.84 2.66 -5.19
C LEU A 42 -4.10 2.51 -6.53
N GLU A 43 -4.27 3.44 -7.46
CA GLU A 43 -3.56 3.41 -8.75
C GLU A 43 -2.04 3.41 -8.57
N THR A 44 -1.54 4.23 -7.65
CA THR A 44 -0.12 4.29 -7.31
C THR A 44 0.39 2.96 -6.73
N LEU A 45 -0.40 2.32 -5.86
CA LEU A 45 -0.05 1.03 -5.23
C LEU A 45 -0.10 -0.14 -6.22
N TYR A 46 -1.05 -0.14 -7.15
CA TYR A 46 -1.07 -1.14 -8.23
C TYR A 46 0.13 -0.98 -9.16
N SER A 47 0.46 0.25 -9.55
CA SER A 47 1.67 0.53 -10.34
C SER A 47 2.94 0.11 -9.60
N LEU A 48 3.02 0.33 -8.28
CA LEU A 48 4.11 -0.17 -7.45
C LEU A 48 4.21 -1.69 -7.56
N ASN A 49 3.09 -2.40 -7.37
CA ASN A 49 3.07 -3.86 -7.39
C ASN A 49 3.43 -4.47 -8.76
N GLU A 50 3.06 -3.80 -9.84
CA GLU A 50 3.39 -4.22 -11.20
C GLU A 50 4.85 -3.98 -11.57
N ASN A 51 5.43 -2.86 -11.13
CA ASN A 51 6.76 -2.43 -11.57
C ASN A 51 7.91 -2.84 -10.65
N PHE A 52 7.61 -3.23 -9.39
CA PHE A 52 8.59 -3.52 -8.35
C PHE A 52 8.37 -4.90 -7.71
N SER A 53 7.99 -5.90 -8.51
CA SER A 53 7.67 -7.26 -8.05
C SER A 53 8.79 -7.94 -7.26
N ASP A 54 10.04 -7.57 -7.48
CA ASP A 54 11.21 -8.13 -6.79
C ASP A 54 11.39 -7.60 -5.34
N PHE A 55 10.62 -6.58 -4.96
CA PHE A 55 10.69 -5.93 -3.65
C PHE A 55 9.59 -6.43 -2.72
N GLU A 56 9.63 -7.72 -2.37
CA GLU A 56 8.57 -8.43 -1.62
C GLU A 56 8.09 -7.70 -0.35
N TYR A 57 9.00 -7.06 0.39
CA TYR A 57 8.65 -6.26 1.56
C TYR A 57 7.71 -5.09 1.20
N TRP A 58 8.06 -4.34 0.16
CA TRP A 58 7.28 -3.20 -0.30
C TRP A 58 5.96 -3.61 -0.96
N ILE A 59 5.96 -4.75 -1.68
CA ILE A 59 4.72 -5.38 -2.13
C ILE A 59 3.82 -5.66 -0.92
N GLY A 60 4.36 -6.27 0.14
CA GLY A 60 3.60 -6.51 1.38
C GLY A 60 3.02 -5.22 1.99
N LYS A 61 3.83 -4.17 2.13
CA LYS A 61 3.36 -2.85 2.62
C LYS A 61 2.29 -2.25 1.71
N SER A 62 2.39 -2.44 0.40
CA SER A 62 1.42 -1.97 -0.58
C SER A 62 0.05 -2.65 -0.40
N TYR A 63 0.02 -3.97 -0.28
CA TYR A 63 -1.22 -4.72 -0.01
C TYR A 63 -1.87 -4.32 1.33
N LEU A 64 -1.08 -4.06 2.37
CA LEU A 64 -1.60 -3.55 3.64
C LEU A 64 -2.29 -2.20 3.48
N LEU A 65 -1.66 -1.27 2.75
CA LEU A 65 -2.26 0.05 2.51
C LEU A 65 -3.49 -0.01 1.59
N ILE A 66 -3.50 -0.90 0.59
CA ILE A 66 -4.69 -1.16 -0.24
C ILE A 66 -5.87 -1.60 0.65
N ALA A 67 -5.63 -2.52 1.58
CA ALA A 67 -6.68 -2.97 2.49
C ALA A 67 -7.16 -1.85 3.43
N GLU A 68 -6.26 -1.01 3.94
CA GLU A 68 -6.64 0.17 4.74
C GLU A 68 -7.53 1.14 3.96
N ILE A 69 -7.22 1.37 2.68
CA ILE A 69 -8.04 2.20 1.79
C ILE A 69 -9.41 1.56 1.56
N PHE A 70 -9.49 0.25 1.35
CA PHE A 70 -10.79 -0.41 1.22
C PHE A 70 -11.63 -0.30 2.49
N ILE A 71 -11.03 -0.41 3.68
CA ILE A 71 -11.74 -0.19 4.95
C ILE A 71 -12.27 1.25 5.02
N SER A 72 -11.47 2.26 4.64
CA SER A 72 -11.92 3.66 4.68
C SER A 72 -13.07 3.93 3.71
N MET A 73 -13.17 3.15 2.63
CA MET A 73 -14.26 3.19 1.67
C MET A 73 -15.51 2.38 2.11
N GLY A 74 -15.43 1.64 3.21
CA GLY A 74 -16.49 0.72 3.66
C GLY A 74 -16.57 -0.58 2.84
N GLU A 75 -15.51 -0.90 2.10
CA GLU A 75 -15.39 -2.07 1.22
C GLU A 75 -14.70 -3.24 1.96
N ASP A 76 -15.21 -3.61 3.13
CA ASP A 76 -14.58 -4.57 4.05
C ASP A 76 -14.40 -5.97 3.45
N PHE A 77 -15.29 -6.36 2.53
CA PHE A 77 -15.16 -7.63 1.82
C PHE A 77 -13.89 -7.65 0.96
N GLN A 78 -13.62 -6.55 0.25
CA GLN A 78 -12.44 -6.36 -0.57
C GLN A 78 -11.19 -6.26 0.30
N ALA A 79 -11.25 -5.47 1.38
CA ALA A 79 -10.15 -5.37 2.35
C ALA A 79 -9.74 -6.75 2.90
N LYS A 80 -10.73 -7.55 3.30
CA LYS A 80 -10.49 -8.92 3.78
C LYS A 80 -9.87 -9.80 2.72
N ALA A 81 -10.40 -9.80 1.49
CA ALA A 81 -9.85 -10.60 0.40
C ALA A 81 -8.39 -10.22 0.08
N THR A 82 -8.08 -8.91 0.09
CA THR A 82 -6.72 -8.39 -0.08
C THR A 82 -5.77 -8.93 0.99
N ILE A 83 -6.19 -8.91 2.26
CA ILE A 83 -5.33 -9.40 3.35
C ILE A 83 -5.20 -10.93 3.36
N GLU A 84 -6.25 -11.66 3.04
CA GLU A 84 -6.19 -13.12 2.91
C GLU A 84 -5.21 -13.51 1.80
N SER A 85 -5.31 -12.87 0.63
CA SER A 85 -4.36 -13.07 -0.47
C SER A 85 -2.92 -12.71 -0.06
N LEU A 86 -2.72 -11.61 0.67
CA LEU A 86 -1.40 -11.24 1.17
C LEU A 86 -0.80 -12.32 2.08
N LEU A 87 -1.58 -12.83 3.04
CA LEU A 87 -1.14 -13.85 3.99
C LEU A 87 -0.82 -15.20 3.34
N GLU A 88 -1.48 -15.52 2.22
CA GLU A 88 -1.19 -16.73 1.44
C GLU A 88 0.14 -16.64 0.68
N ASN A 89 0.59 -15.43 0.34
CA ASN A 89 1.74 -15.22 -0.56
C ASN A 89 2.99 -14.67 0.13
N THR A 90 2.88 -14.03 1.30
CA THR A 90 4.02 -13.43 1.99
C THR A 90 4.62 -14.34 3.06
N GLU A 91 5.95 -14.48 3.06
CA GLU A 91 6.71 -15.16 4.12
C GLU A 91 7.29 -14.17 5.16
N ILE A 92 7.07 -12.86 4.96
CA ILE A 92 7.65 -11.82 5.79
C ILE A 92 6.85 -11.68 7.10
N ASN A 93 7.44 -12.13 8.21
CA ASN A 93 6.80 -12.14 9.52
C ASN A 93 6.20 -10.78 9.94
N GLU A 94 6.88 -9.68 9.65
CA GLU A 94 6.39 -8.32 9.95
C GLU A 94 5.08 -8.03 9.20
N ILE A 95 5.05 -8.29 7.90
CA ILE A 95 3.88 -8.11 7.05
C ILE A 95 2.73 -9.01 7.50
N GLN A 96 3.01 -10.28 7.81
CA GLN A 96 2.00 -11.20 8.35
C GLN A 96 1.39 -10.70 9.67
N ASN A 97 2.21 -10.13 10.54
CA ASN A 97 1.75 -9.60 11.83
C ASN A 97 0.88 -8.35 11.65
N GLU A 98 1.25 -7.44 10.76
CA GLU A 98 0.44 -6.27 10.42
C GLU A 98 -0.90 -6.68 9.78
N ALA A 99 -0.86 -7.60 8.80
CA ALA A 99 -2.04 -8.16 8.14
C ALA A 99 -3.03 -8.78 9.15
N LYS A 100 -2.54 -9.60 10.08
CA LYS A 100 -3.37 -10.20 11.14
C LYS A 100 -4.02 -9.16 12.05
N LYS A 101 -3.31 -8.08 12.39
CA LYS A 101 -3.88 -6.97 13.18
C LYS A 101 -4.99 -6.27 12.41
N LEU A 102 -4.79 -6.01 11.12
CA LEU A 102 -5.80 -5.36 10.29
C LEU A 102 -7.06 -6.23 10.13
N LEU A 103 -6.90 -7.54 9.94
CA LEU A 103 -8.02 -8.50 9.90
C LEU A 103 -8.85 -8.52 11.18
N ILE A 104 -8.24 -8.33 12.35
CA ILE A 104 -8.96 -8.23 13.61
C ILE A 104 -9.80 -6.95 13.62
N LYS A 105 -9.21 -5.81 13.23
CA LYS A 105 -9.92 -4.53 13.14
C LYS A 105 -11.17 -4.61 12.26
N ILE A 106 -11.07 -5.22 11.07
CA ILE A 106 -12.21 -5.40 10.16
C ILE A 106 -13.35 -6.19 10.83
N LYS A 107 -13.05 -7.19 11.66
CA LYS A 107 -14.06 -8.04 12.30
C LYS A 107 -14.75 -7.37 13.49
N ASP A 108 -14.10 -6.39 14.12
CA ASP A 108 -14.64 -5.69 15.28
C ASP A 108 -15.61 -4.55 14.86
N ASP A 109 -15.58 -4.13 13.59
CA ASP A 109 -16.39 -3.05 13.02
C ASP A 109 -17.74 -3.53 12.39
N VAL A 110 -18.03 -4.86 12.41
CA VAL A 110 -19.26 -5.50 11.86
C VAL A 110 -20.18 -6.01 12.97
#